data_AF-A0A1C5GK33-F1
#
_entry.id   AF-A0A1C5GK33-F1
#
_cell.length_a   1.000
_cell.length_b   1.000
_cell.length_c   1.000
_cell.angle_alpha   90.00
_cell.angle_beta   90.00
_cell.angle_gamma   90.00
#
_symmetry.space_group_name_H-M   'P 1'
#
loop_
_entity.id
_entity.type
_entity.pdbx_description
1 polymer ?
#
loop_
_entity_poly.entity_id
_entity_poly.type
_entity_poly.pdbx_seq_one_letter_code
_entity_poly.pdbx_strand_id
1 'polypeptide(L)'
;MGDVLTDIGEWPVYQYVEARMDELGLDADAVLRSMPSISDGQLSYSLVRRDHSTAPDTLVKLTIAGFAHLPAHAGVWDMFLAVLNELSDRRVKAAYDPRQVIEVTLSGPDLLSDLGLQDEPLVRLLPEILRGEPSTWQGGGNVNGGVWMPAPSTFVRRFRNVSSVDEYLHRLRGWIEPARQPAAVLASPLSLVGALDYLDVVWRLRFGAGLLVVPSAERAARLAFDATTAEELDNRLSALGEMFKGFDVPGDQQQGTLRRLRVFLADHLTAEAMVRVESAVTTLQNVTYMRNAGQHMDAALQAAEALRSFGLTYPISDIREAWQTVQTHVVSALGALREEVQATLPAPGARRSQARRPRRHTSSNSRRGVPPQAP
;
A
#
# COMPACT_ATOMS: atom_id res chain seq x y z
N MET A 1 23.99 28.26 -4.72
CA MET A 1 23.21 27.93 -3.51
C MET A 1 24.10 27.91 -2.28
N GLY A 2 25.07 26.99 -2.17
CA GLY A 2 25.98 26.93 -1.01
C GLY A 2 26.75 28.23 -0.75
N ASP A 3 27.26 28.87 -1.79
CA ASP A 3 27.98 30.15 -1.65
C ASP A 3 27.10 31.25 -1.06
N VAL A 4 25.86 31.37 -1.54
CA VAL A 4 24.88 32.34 -1.01
C VAL A 4 24.59 32.08 0.47
N LEU A 5 24.38 30.81 0.85
CA LEU A 5 24.15 30.47 2.25
C LEU A 5 25.36 30.81 3.13
N THR A 6 26.57 30.67 2.59
CA THR A 6 27.81 31.04 3.30
C THR A 6 27.94 32.56 3.45
N ASP A 7 27.60 33.31 2.41
CA ASP A 7 27.83 34.75 2.35
C ASP A 7 26.77 35.56 3.11
N ILE A 8 25.49 35.21 2.94
CA ILE A 8 24.36 36.00 3.48
C ILE A 8 23.54 35.26 4.54
N GLY A 9 23.69 33.94 4.69
CA GLY A 9 22.96 33.16 5.69
C GLY A 9 21.45 33.01 5.43
N GLU A 10 21.00 33.33 4.21
CA GLU A 10 19.58 33.35 3.82
C GLU A 10 19.33 32.54 2.53
N TRP A 11 18.08 32.14 2.33
CA TRP A 11 17.67 31.47 1.09
C TRP A 11 17.68 32.46 -0.08
N PRO A 12 18.32 32.15 -1.22
CA PRO A 12 18.22 32.99 -2.40
C PRO A 12 16.81 32.97 -2.98
N VAL A 13 16.42 34.11 -3.55
CA VAL A 13 15.24 34.21 -4.42
C VAL A 13 15.52 33.59 -5.79
N TYR A 14 14.47 33.15 -6.47
CA TYR A 14 14.55 32.50 -7.78
C TYR A 14 15.24 33.38 -8.82
N GLN A 15 14.98 34.70 -8.83
CA GLN A 15 15.64 35.65 -9.73
C GLN A 15 17.18 35.58 -9.64
N TYR A 16 17.71 35.44 -8.43
CA TYR A 16 19.15 35.34 -8.23
C TYR A 16 19.68 34.01 -8.81
N VAL A 17 18.96 32.92 -8.56
CA VAL A 17 19.32 31.60 -9.09
C VAL A 17 19.28 31.61 -10.63
N GLU A 18 18.26 32.22 -11.22
CA GLU A 18 18.11 32.40 -12.65
C GLU A 18 19.29 33.18 -13.25
N ALA A 19 19.59 34.35 -12.70
CA ALA A 19 20.73 35.17 -13.17
C ALA A 19 22.07 34.41 -13.11
N ARG A 20 22.30 33.60 -12.07
CA ARG A 20 23.51 32.77 -11.95
C ARG A 20 23.56 31.60 -12.93
N MET A 21 22.41 31.04 -13.29
CA MET A 21 22.35 29.98 -14.30
C MET A 21 22.52 30.56 -15.71
N ASP A 22 21.99 31.76 -15.97
CA ASP A 22 22.17 32.50 -17.21
C ASP A 22 23.65 32.83 -17.47
N GLU A 23 24.40 33.22 -16.43
CA GLU A 23 25.87 33.42 -16.50
C GLU A 23 26.61 32.15 -16.98
N LEU A 24 26.05 30.97 -16.74
CA LEU A 24 26.58 29.67 -17.15
C LEU A 24 25.95 29.15 -18.47
N GLY A 25 25.04 29.91 -19.08
CA GLY A 25 24.30 29.49 -20.27
C GLY A 25 23.30 28.36 -20.03
N LEU A 26 22.78 28.24 -18.80
CA LEU A 26 21.85 27.19 -18.38
C LEU A 26 20.46 27.76 -18.12
N ASP A 27 19.42 27.02 -18.51
CA ASP A 27 18.03 27.31 -18.12
C ASP A 27 17.79 26.85 -16.68
N ALA A 28 17.53 27.78 -15.76
CA ALA A 28 17.39 27.48 -14.34
C ALA A 28 16.25 26.50 -14.04
N ASP A 29 15.14 26.63 -14.74
CA ASP A 29 13.96 25.80 -14.59
C ASP A 29 14.22 24.37 -15.10
N ALA A 30 14.95 24.22 -16.21
CA ALA A 30 15.40 22.94 -16.74
C ALA A 30 16.39 22.25 -15.79
N VAL A 31 17.35 23.01 -15.24
CA VAL A 31 18.31 22.51 -14.25
C VAL A 31 17.58 22.02 -13.00
N LEU A 32 16.71 22.83 -12.40
CA LEU A 32 15.97 22.46 -11.20
C LEU A 32 15.07 21.25 -11.42
N ARG A 33 14.41 21.13 -12.58
CA ARG A 33 13.60 19.95 -12.94
C ARG A 33 14.44 18.68 -13.17
N SER A 34 15.70 18.83 -13.59
CA SER A 34 16.60 17.70 -13.84
C SER A 34 17.30 17.16 -12.59
N MET A 35 17.18 17.86 -11.46
CA MET A 35 17.81 17.46 -10.21
C MET A 35 17.29 16.09 -9.74
N PRO A 36 18.16 15.25 -9.14
CA PRO A 36 17.73 14.01 -8.52
C PRO A 36 16.57 14.23 -7.54
N SER A 37 15.53 13.42 -7.71
CA SER A 37 14.36 13.39 -6.84
C SER A 37 13.89 11.95 -6.61
N ILE A 38 13.20 11.74 -5.50
CA ILE A 38 12.52 10.51 -5.15
C ILE A 38 11.04 10.86 -5.05
N SER A 39 10.20 10.13 -5.77
CA SER A 39 8.76 10.39 -5.80
C SER A 39 7.97 9.09 -5.80
N ASP A 40 6.90 9.05 -5.00
CA ASP A 40 5.88 8.00 -5.04
C ASP A 40 4.50 8.63 -4.79
N GLY A 41 3.60 8.48 -5.76
CA GLY A 41 2.28 9.13 -5.74
C GLY A 41 2.38 10.65 -5.57
N GLN A 42 1.81 11.17 -4.47
CA GLN A 42 1.82 12.60 -4.13
C GLN A 42 3.07 13.03 -3.35
N LEU A 43 3.92 12.10 -2.90
CA LEU A 43 5.14 12.41 -2.20
C LEU A 43 6.25 12.66 -3.22
N SER A 44 6.88 13.83 -3.14
CA SER A 44 8.04 14.16 -3.94
C SER A 44 9.07 14.84 -3.05
N TYR A 45 10.31 14.36 -3.13
CA TYR A 45 11.43 14.90 -2.39
C TYR A 45 12.65 15.03 -3.31
N SER A 46 13.26 16.21 -3.32
CA SER A 46 14.35 16.58 -4.23
C SER A 46 15.45 17.28 -3.45
N LEU A 47 16.61 17.44 -4.07
CA LEU A 47 17.73 18.20 -3.49
C LEU A 47 17.37 19.67 -3.21
N VAL A 48 16.50 20.23 -4.04
CA VAL A 48 16.06 21.62 -4.00
C VAL A 48 14.54 21.68 -3.98
N ARG A 49 13.98 22.53 -3.13
CA ARG A 49 12.56 22.83 -3.06
C ARG A 49 12.30 24.29 -3.46
N ARG A 50 11.27 24.48 -4.27
CA ARG A 50 10.66 25.78 -4.56
C ARG A 50 9.17 25.65 -4.33
N ASP A 51 8.53 26.71 -3.84
CA ASP A 51 7.08 26.75 -3.85
C ASP A 51 6.57 26.74 -5.31
N HIS A 52 5.31 26.37 -5.54
CA HIS A 52 4.76 26.23 -6.90
C HIS A 52 4.64 27.54 -7.70
N SER A 53 5.12 28.65 -7.12
CA SER A 53 5.17 29.96 -7.74
C SER A 53 6.36 30.07 -8.69
N THR A 54 6.12 30.69 -9.85
CA THR A 54 7.17 31.13 -10.78
C THR A 54 7.59 32.58 -10.54
N ALA A 55 7.12 33.20 -9.45
CA ALA A 55 7.45 34.58 -9.14
C ALA A 55 8.96 34.75 -8.86
N PRO A 56 9.59 35.85 -9.31
CA PRO A 56 11.04 36.05 -9.16
C PRO A 56 11.53 36.08 -7.70
N ASP A 57 10.66 36.49 -6.77
CA ASP A 57 10.93 36.58 -5.33
C ASP A 57 10.72 35.24 -4.59
N THR A 58 10.29 34.18 -5.29
CA THR A 58 10.10 32.86 -4.68
C THR A 58 11.42 32.31 -4.16
N LEU A 59 11.46 31.89 -2.90
CA LEU A 59 12.67 31.33 -2.29
C LEU A 59 12.99 29.94 -2.86
N VAL A 60 14.26 29.75 -3.18
CA VAL A 60 14.83 28.44 -3.54
C VAL A 60 15.53 27.89 -2.30
N LYS A 61 15.10 26.70 -1.84
CA LYS A 61 15.48 26.13 -0.55
C LYS A 61 16.19 24.80 -0.76
N LEU A 62 17.20 24.50 0.06
CA LEU A 62 17.83 23.17 0.09
C LEU A 62 17.12 22.26 1.08
N THR A 63 17.03 20.98 0.73
CA THR A 63 16.68 19.90 1.65
C THR A 63 17.94 19.32 2.29
N ILE A 64 17.81 18.42 3.26
CA ILE A 64 18.92 17.68 3.86
C ILE A 64 19.67 16.86 2.79
N ALA A 65 18.97 16.29 1.80
CA ALA A 65 19.63 15.69 0.66
C ALA A 65 20.43 16.71 -0.16
N GLY A 66 19.91 17.92 -0.37
CA GLY A 66 20.66 19.00 -1.01
C GLY A 66 21.91 19.41 -0.23
N PHE A 67 21.79 19.53 1.10
CA PHE A 67 22.93 19.82 1.97
C PHE A 67 23.96 18.71 1.97
N ALA A 68 23.58 17.43 1.87
CA ALA A 68 24.52 16.31 1.83
C ALA A 68 25.55 16.40 0.67
N HIS A 69 25.25 17.17 -0.38
CA HIS A 69 26.18 17.46 -1.47
C HIS A 69 27.12 18.65 -1.22
N LEU A 70 27.02 19.32 -0.07
CA LEU A 70 27.78 20.51 0.32
C LEU A 70 28.58 20.22 1.60
N PRO A 71 29.79 19.62 1.52
CA PRO A 71 30.60 19.27 2.69
C PRO A 71 30.88 20.46 3.63
N ALA A 72 30.98 21.66 3.09
CA ALA A 72 31.17 22.90 3.86
C ALA A 72 30.00 23.22 4.81
N HIS A 73 28.84 22.59 4.63
CA HIS A 73 27.62 22.81 5.40
C HIS A 73 27.27 21.63 6.31
N ALA A 74 28.25 20.80 6.68
CA ALA A 74 28.02 19.59 7.48
C ALA A 74 27.29 19.84 8.80
N GLY A 75 27.59 20.96 9.48
CA GLY A 75 26.91 21.35 10.71
C GLY A 75 25.39 21.50 10.55
N VAL A 76 24.88 21.76 9.34
CA VAL A 76 23.42 21.90 9.11
C VAL A 76 22.70 20.58 9.30
N TRP A 77 23.21 19.49 8.74
CA TRP A 77 22.57 18.19 8.91
C TRP A 77 22.80 17.64 10.32
N ASP A 78 23.94 17.92 10.96
CA ASP A 78 24.20 17.54 12.35
C ASP A 78 23.20 18.24 13.30
N MET A 79 23.01 19.55 13.14
CA MET A 79 22.00 20.34 13.86
C MET A 79 20.60 19.77 13.63
N PHE A 80 20.24 19.50 12.38
CA PHE A 80 18.94 18.92 12.04
C PHE A 80 18.71 17.56 12.70
N LEU A 81 19.69 16.65 12.66
CA LEU A 81 19.59 15.33 13.27
C LEU A 81 19.51 15.40 14.80
N ALA A 82 20.24 16.31 15.44
CA ALA A 82 20.15 16.55 16.88
C ALA A 82 18.73 16.96 17.28
N VAL A 83 18.17 17.94 16.55
CA VAL A 83 16.79 18.40 16.76
C VAL A 83 15.78 17.30 16.49
N LEU A 84 15.93 16.55 15.39
CA LEU A 84 15.02 15.46 15.03
C LEU A 84 14.98 14.36 16.09
N ASN A 85 16.14 13.98 16.62
CA ASN A 85 16.26 13.00 17.70
C ASN A 85 15.62 13.51 18.99
N GLU A 86 15.83 14.78 19.36
CA GLU A 86 15.21 15.37 20.55
C GLU A 86 13.70 15.48 20.42
N LEU A 87 13.17 15.87 19.24
CA LEU A 87 11.73 15.85 18.96
C LEU A 87 11.14 14.45 19.15
N SER A 88 11.83 13.42 18.67
CA SER A 88 11.41 12.03 18.86
C SER A 88 11.45 11.61 20.34
N ASP A 89 12.51 11.96 21.07
CA ASP A 89 12.69 11.58 22.46
C ASP A 89 11.70 12.28 23.40
N ARG A 90 11.45 13.59 23.22
CA ARG A 90 10.42 14.34 23.94
C ARG A 90 9.04 13.68 23.77
N ARG A 91 8.72 13.29 22.54
CA ARG A 91 7.45 12.61 22.25
C ARG A 91 7.35 11.25 22.93
N VAL A 92 8.43 10.48 22.99
CA VAL A 92 8.44 9.16 23.67
C VAL A 92 8.28 9.31 25.18
N LYS A 93 8.93 10.31 25.78
CA LYS A 93 8.92 10.58 27.23
C LYS A 93 7.66 11.31 27.71
N ALA A 94 6.82 11.81 26.81
CA ALA A 94 5.58 12.49 27.16
C ALA A 94 4.65 11.57 27.97
N ALA A 95 4.06 12.12 29.03
CA ALA A 95 3.08 11.41 29.85
C ALA A 95 1.72 11.42 29.14
N TYR A 96 1.39 10.32 28.46
CA TYR A 96 0.10 10.17 27.78
C TYR A 96 -1.00 9.74 28.73
N ASP A 97 -2.19 10.33 28.57
CA ASP A 97 -3.40 9.98 29.32
C ASP A 97 -4.37 9.23 28.39
N PRO A 98 -4.92 8.06 28.80
CA PRO A 98 -5.86 7.30 27.99
C PRO A 98 -7.20 8.01 27.73
N ARG A 99 -7.50 9.14 28.40
CA ARG A 99 -8.79 9.85 28.30
C ARG A 99 -8.74 11.18 27.56
N GLN A 100 -7.56 11.67 27.20
CA GLN A 100 -7.41 12.96 26.53
C GLN A 100 -6.30 12.93 25.50
N VAL A 101 -6.47 13.72 24.43
CA VAL A 101 -5.43 13.91 23.42
C VAL A 101 -4.36 14.83 23.99
N ILE A 102 -3.14 14.34 24.09
CA ILE A 102 -1.98 15.13 24.53
C ILE A 102 -1.12 15.44 23.32
N GLU A 103 -1.08 16.72 22.94
CA GLU A 103 -0.18 17.25 21.94
C GLU A 103 1.14 17.63 22.59
N VAL A 104 2.24 17.11 22.05
CA VAL A 104 3.59 17.42 22.53
C VAL A 104 4.09 18.63 21.77
N THR A 105 3.87 19.81 22.32
CA THR A 105 4.31 21.08 21.73
C THR A 105 5.56 21.57 22.44
N LEU A 106 6.60 21.91 21.68
CA LEU A 106 7.88 22.35 22.19
C LEU A 106 8.12 23.82 21.83
N SER A 107 8.89 24.53 22.65
CA SER A 107 9.39 25.87 22.33
C SER A 107 10.66 25.74 21.52
N GLY A 108 10.71 26.32 20.32
CA GLY A 108 11.89 26.31 19.47
C GLY A 108 13.15 26.87 20.13
N PRO A 109 13.10 28.07 20.74
CA PRO A 109 14.24 28.63 21.48
C PRO A 109 14.71 27.76 22.64
N ASP A 110 13.79 27.16 23.41
CA ASP A 110 14.16 26.28 24.53
C ASP A 110 14.79 24.99 24.00
N LEU A 111 14.25 24.42 22.92
CA LEU A 111 14.79 23.25 22.25
C LEU A 111 16.23 23.50 21.76
N LEU A 112 16.49 24.66 21.16
CA LEU A 112 17.83 25.06 20.75
C LEU A 112 18.77 25.29 21.93
N SER A 113 18.24 25.84 23.04
CA SER A 113 19.01 26.06 24.27
C SER A 113 19.43 24.74 24.91
N ASP A 114 18.49 23.79 25.01
CA ASP A 114 18.70 22.48 25.61
C ASP A 114 19.75 21.66 24.83
N LEU A 115 19.81 21.87 23.51
CA LEU A 115 20.78 21.22 22.62
C LEU A 115 22.08 22.02 22.44
N GLY A 116 22.17 23.26 22.95
CA GLY A 116 23.34 24.12 22.77
C GLY A 116 23.56 24.62 21.32
N LEU A 117 22.49 24.72 20.53
CA LEU A 117 22.55 25.01 19.08
C LEU A 117 22.31 26.49 18.73
N GLN A 118 22.22 27.38 19.72
CA GLN A 118 21.81 28.78 19.54
C GLN A 118 22.74 29.58 18.62
N ASP A 119 24.02 29.23 18.60
CA ASP A 119 25.08 29.91 17.85
C ASP A 119 25.49 29.15 16.58
N GLU A 120 24.78 28.05 16.25
CA GLU A 120 25.09 27.26 15.06
C GLU A 120 24.85 28.07 13.77
N PRO A 121 25.75 27.98 12.77
CA PRO A 121 25.53 28.58 11.47
C PRO A 121 24.20 28.14 10.87
N LEU A 122 23.45 29.09 10.30
CA LEU A 122 22.16 28.84 9.66
C LEU A 122 21.06 28.30 10.59
N VAL A 123 21.22 28.34 11.93
CA VAL A 123 20.16 27.95 12.89
C VAL A 123 18.84 28.69 12.64
N ARG A 124 18.90 29.91 12.12
CA ARG A 124 17.73 30.72 11.74
C ARG A 124 16.90 30.07 10.63
N LEU A 125 17.51 29.26 9.77
CA LEU A 125 16.84 28.53 8.69
C LEU A 125 16.23 27.21 9.17
N LEU A 126 16.58 26.73 10.37
CA LEU A 126 16.11 25.46 10.90
C LEU A 126 14.59 25.27 10.83
N PRO A 127 13.73 26.26 11.16
CA PRO A 127 12.28 26.09 11.03
C PRO A 127 11.84 25.81 9.58
N GLU A 128 12.49 26.43 8.60
CA GLU A 128 12.22 26.20 7.17
C GLU A 128 12.77 24.87 6.68
N ILE A 129 13.95 24.47 7.19
CA ILE A 129 14.56 23.16 6.92
C ILE A 129 13.63 22.08 7.45
N LEU A 130 13.24 22.16 8.73
CA LEU A 130 12.30 21.22 9.35
C LEU A 130 11.05 21.12 8.49
N ARG A 131 10.37 22.21 8.11
CA ARG A 131 9.17 22.14 7.25
C ARG A 131 9.42 21.54 5.86
N GLY A 132 10.64 21.62 5.35
CA GLY A 132 11.04 21.01 4.08
C GLY A 132 11.26 19.51 4.15
N GLU A 133 11.45 18.94 5.35
CA GLU A 133 11.86 17.54 5.51
C GLU A 133 10.69 16.59 5.79
N PRO A 134 10.61 15.44 5.09
CA PRO A 134 9.47 14.55 5.26
C PRO A 134 9.30 13.96 6.65
N SER A 135 10.39 13.87 7.42
CA SER A 135 10.37 13.43 8.83
C SER A 135 9.49 14.29 9.75
N THR A 136 9.12 15.50 9.32
CA THR A 136 8.32 16.46 10.10
C THR A 136 7.01 16.89 9.40
N TRP A 137 6.77 16.52 8.14
CA TRP A 137 5.57 16.94 7.37
C TRP A 137 4.25 16.58 8.04
N GLN A 138 4.23 15.46 8.77
CA GLN A 138 3.03 15.01 9.49
C GLN A 138 2.90 15.65 10.87
N GLY A 139 3.91 16.42 11.31
CA GLY A 139 3.87 17.18 12.54
C GLY A 139 3.00 18.42 12.39
N GLY A 140 2.44 18.88 13.50
CA GLY A 140 1.88 20.20 13.61
C GLY A 140 2.96 21.23 13.93
N GLY A 141 2.53 22.48 13.99
CA GLY A 141 3.32 23.55 14.55
C GLY A 141 2.59 24.87 14.35
N ASN A 142 2.76 25.78 15.29
CA ASN A 142 2.26 27.12 15.16
C ASN A 142 3.37 28.12 15.50
N VAL A 143 3.10 29.39 15.21
CA VAL A 143 3.89 30.50 15.69
C VAL A 143 3.06 31.19 16.76
N ASN A 144 3.53 31.17 18.01
CA ASN A 144 2.86 31.84 19.11
C ASN A 144 3.73 33.02 19.58
N GLY A 145 3.25 34.25 19.41
CA GLY A 145 4.00 35.45 19.79
C GLY A 145 5.35 35.61 19.07
N GLY A 146 5.48 35.10 17.84
CA GLY A 146 6.73 35.10 17.07
C GLY A 146 7.66 33.92 17.38
N VAL A 147 7.31 33.06 18.35
CA VAL A 147 8.07 31.85 18.68
C VAL A 147 7.52 30.68 17.90
N TRP A 148 8.38 29.97 17.16
CA TRP A 148 8.00 28.75 16.45
C TRP A 148 7.89 27.59 17.43
N MET A 149 6.78 26.86 17.36
CA MET A 149 6.42 25.81 18.31
C MET A 149 6.18 24.49 17.55
N PRO A 150 7.19 23.62 17.38
CA PRO A 150 6.99 22.36 16.67
C PRO A 150 6.15 21.40 17.52
N ALA A 151 5.24 20.68 16.85
CA ALA A 151 4.45 19.61 17.43
C ALA A 151 4.71 18.31 16.65
N PRO A 152 5.77 17.54 16.98
CA PRO A 152 6.12 16.33 16.24
C PRO A 152 5.02 15.27 16.33
N SER A 153 4.68 14.64 15.21
CA SER A 153 3.72 13.53 15.18
C SER A 153 4.38 12.19 15.53
N THR A 154 3.60 11.10 15.55
CA THR A 154 4.15 9.74 15.71
C THR A 154 5.10 9.35 14.59
N PHE A 155 5.03 10.05 13.45
CA PHE A 155 5.84 9.76 12.27
C PHE A 155 7.34 9.91 12.53
N VAL A 156 7.72 10.89 13.36
CA VAL A 156 9.11 11.19 13.71
C VAL A 156 9.87 9.98 14.28
N ARG A 157 9.15 9.02 14.89
CA ARG A 157 9.72 7.80 15.48
C ARG A 157 10.49 6.93 14.47
N ARG A 158 10.16 7.02 13.18
CA ARG A 158 10.87 6.29 12.12
C ARG A 158 12.33 6.74 11.97
N PHE A 159 12.62 7.96 12.38
CA PHE A 159 13.94 8.59 12.29
C PHE A 159 14.63 8.70 13.66
N ARG A 160 14.16 7.93 14.66
CA ARG A 160 14.79 7.91 15.97
C ARG A 160 16.18 7.29 15.93
N ASN A 161 17.08 7.85 16.72
CA ASN A 161 18.48 7.44 16.87
C ASN A 161 19.25 7.41 15.55
N VAL A 162 18.85 8.26 14.60
CA VAL A 162 19.60 8.40 13.35
C VAL A 162 20.86 9.19 13.66
N SER A 163 21.99 8.62 13.25
CA SER A 163 23.33 9.07 13.64
C SER A 163 24.12 9.69 12.50
N SER A 164 23.65 9.55 11.26
CA SER A 164 24.30 10.09 10.07
C SER A 164 23.28 10.53 9.02
N VAL A 165 23.72 11.42 8.12
CA VAL A 165 22.93 11.87 6.97
C VAL A 165 22.60 10.71 6.01
N ASP A 166 23.52 9.77 5.81
CA ASP A 166 23.28 8.58 4.97
C ASP A 166 22.20 7.68 5.57
N GLU A 167 22.24 7.46 6.88
CA GLU A 167 21.21 6.69 7.57
C GLU A 167 19.84 7.37 7.49
N TYR A 168 19.81 8.70 7.66
CA TYR A 168 18.60 9.51 7.50
C TYR A 168 18.00 9.33 6.10
N LEU A 169 18.80 9.56 5.05
CA LEU A 169 18.37 9.49 3.66
C LEU A 169 17.99 8.08 3.25
N HIS A 170 18.65 7.05 3.79
CA HIS A 170 18.28 5.65 3.55
C HIS A 170 16.89 5.33 4.13
N ARG A 171 16.63 5.70 5.39
CA ARG A 171 15.31 5.50 6.02
C ARG A 171 14.23 6.33 5.34
N LEU A 172 14.58 7.55 4.91
CA LEU A 172 13.69 8.42 4.15
C LEU A 172 13.28 7.77 2.83
N ARG A 173 14.26 7.30 2.05
CA ARG A 173 14.00 6.62 0.78
C ARG A 173 13.11 5.40 0.96
N GLY A 174 13.37 4.55 1.94
CA GLY A 174 12.54 3.38 2.22
C GLY A 174 11.09 3.70 2.63
N TRP A 175 10.82 4.95 3.04
CA TRP A 175 9.46 5.42 3.29
C TRP A 175 8.80 6.05 2.07
N ILE A 176 9.52 6.88 1.30
CA ILE A 176 8.98 7.50 0.07
C ILE A 176 8.76 6.42 -0.99
N GLU A 177 9.77 5.60 -1.24
CA GLU A 177 9.75 4.51 -2.21
C GLU A 177 9.90 3.19 -1.44
N PRO A 178 8.83 2.70 -0.78
CA PRO A 178 8.89 1.41 -0.13
C PRO A 178 9.24 0.36 -1.19
N ALA A 179 10.20 -0.52 -0.87
CA ALA A 179 10.67 -1.53 -1.80
C ALA A 179 9.46 -2.30 -2.37
N ARG A 180 9.16 -2.08 -3.66
CA ARG A 180 8.18 -2.90 -4.37
C ARG A 180 8.69 -4.32 -4.27
N GLN A 181 7.90 -5.21 -3.69
CA GLN A 181 8.16 -6.63 -3.88
C GLN A 181 8.14 -6.85 -5.39
N PRO A 182 9.24 -7.35 -6.00
CA PRO A 182 9.22 -7.64 -7.41
C PRO A 182 8.04 -8.58 -7.65
N ALA A 183 7.10 -8.15 -8.48
CA ALA A 183 5.98 -8.99 -8.86
C ALA A 183 6.59 -10.30 -9.37
N ALA A 184 6.31 -11.41 -8.68
CA ALA A 184 6.77 -12.71 -9.12
C ALA A 184 6.32 -12.88 -10.58
N VAL A 185 7.28 -12.98 -11.51
CA VAL A 185 6.98 -13.14 -12.93
C VAL A 185 6.21 -14.44 -13.09
N LEU A 186 4.99 -14.34 -13.60
CA LEU A 186 4.23 -15.54 -13.95
C LEU A 186 4.99 -16.27 -15.05
N ALA A 187 5.36 -17.53 -14.78
CA ALA A 187 6.08 -18.36 -15.75
C ALA A 187 5.24 -18.67 -17.02
N SER A 188 3.92 -18.46 -16.96
CA SER A 188 2.99 -18.68 -18.07
C SER A 188 1.86 -17.65 -18.09
N PRO A 189 1.45 -17.15 -19.27
CA PRO A 189 0.23 -16.33 -19.42
C PRO A 189 -1.04 -17.03 -18.94
N LEU A 190 -1.03 -18.37 -18.89
CA LEU A 190 -2.16 -19.18 -18.43
C LEU A 190 -2.15 -19.41 -16.90
N SER A 191 -1.16 -18.90 -16.15
CA SER A 191 -1.04 -19.16 -14.72
C SER A 191 -2.28 -18.78 -13.92
N LEU A 192 -2.94 -17.65 -14.25
CA LEU A 192 -4.16 -17.22 -13.57
C LEU A 192 -5.35 -18.16 -13.83
N VAL A 193 -5.57 -18.53 -15.09
CA VAL A 193 -6.65 -19.46 -15.45
C VAL A 193 -6.37 -20.86 -14.88
N GLY A 194 -5.12 -21.31 -14.91
CA GLY A 194 -4.69 -22.57 -14.31
C GLY A 194 -4.86 -22.60 -12.78
N ALA A 195 -4.62 -21.48 -12.09
CA ALA A 195 -4.84 -21.39 -10.64
C ALA A 195 -6.33 -21.52 -10.28
N LEU A 196 -7.22 -20.90 -11.07
CA LEU A 196 -8.67 -21.03 -10.91
C LEU A 196 -9.14 -22.48 -11.13
N ASP A 197 -8.68 -23.11 -12.21
CA ASP A 197 -9.02 -24.50 -12.54
C ASP A 197 -8.52 -25.47 -11.45
N TYR A 198 -7.28 -25.29 -10.99
CA TYR A 198 -6.73 -26.18 -9.97
C TYR A 198 -7.43 -26.02 -8.61
N LEU A 199 -7.80 -24.80 -8.22
CA LEU A 199 -8.63 -24.58 -7.04
C LEU A 199 -9.99 -25.30 -7.17
N ASP A 200 -10.65 -25.20 -8.33
CA ASP A 200 -11.93 -25.89 -8.58
C ASP A 200 -11.79 -27.42 -8.48
N VAL A 201 -10.73 -28.00 -9.04
CA VAL A 201 -10.44 -29.44 -8.93
C VAL A 201 -10.26 -29.87 -7.47
N VAL A 202 -9.44 -29.15 -6.71
CA VAL A 202 -9.22 -29.44 -5.28
C VAL A 202 -10.52 -29.31 -4.49
N TRP A 203 -11.32 -28.29 -4.79
CA TRP A 203 -12.62 -28.08 -4.17
C TRP A 203 -13.58 -29.25 -4.43
N ARG A 204 -13.69 -29.71 -5.69
CA ARG A 204 -14.48 -30.90 -6.04
C ARG A 204 -14.03 -32.15 -5.29
N LEU A 205 -12.72 -32.34 -5.16
CA LEU A 205 -12.18 -33.50 -4.44
C LEU A 205 -12.53 -33.47 -2.95
N ARG A 206 -12.59 -32.27 -2.35
CA ARG A 206 -12.84 -32.07 -0.92
C ARG A 206 -14.31 -32.04 -0.54
N PHE A 207 -15.14 -31.37 -1.34
CA PHE A 207 -16.54 -31.06 -1.01
C PHE A 207 -17.55 -31.75 -1.93
N GLY A 208 -17.11 -32.39 -3.02
CA GLY A 208 -17.97 -33.16 -3.93
C GLY A 208 -18.76 -32.33 -4.94
N ALA A 209 -18.62 -31.01 -4.93
CA ALA A 209 -19.23 -30.07 -5.88
C ALA A 209 -18.17 -29.14 -6.48
N GLY A 210 -18.42 -28.56 -7.65
CA GLY A 210 -17.55 -27.54 -8.23
C GLY A 210 -17.61 -26.23 -7.45
N LEU A 211 -16.49 -25.51 -7.37
CA LEU A 211 -16.44 -24.13 -6.91
C LEU A 211 -16.76 -23.16 -8.05
N LEU A 212 -16.19 -23.36 -9.23
CA LEU A 212 -16.17 -22.33 -10.27
C LEU A 212 -17.18 -22.64 -11.38
N VAL A 213 -18.17 -21.75 -11.51
CA VAL A 213 -19.03 -21.67 -12.70
C VAL A 213 -18.48 -20.58 -13.61
N VAL A 214 -17.83 -21.00 -14.71
CA VAL A 214 -17.23 -20.07 -15.67
C VAL A 214 -18.33 -19.28 -16.40
N PRO A 215 -18.39 -17.94 -16.28
CA PRO A 215 -19.45 -17.15 -16.89
C PRO A 215 -19.45 -17.18 -18.42
N SER A 216 -18.25 -17.20 -19.03
CA SER A 216 -18.05 -17.40 -20.47
C SER A 216 -16.59 -17.78 -20.77
N ALA A 217 -16.36 -18.57 -21.80
CA ALA A 217 -15.02 -18.94 -22.25
C ALA A 217 -14.19 -17.72 -22.68
N GLU A 218 -14.82 -16.73 -23.31
CA GLU A 218 -14.16 -15.49 -23.72
C GLU A 218 -13.60 -14.71 -22.52
N ARG A 219 -14.41 -14.53 -21.45
CA ARG A 219 -13.95 -13.84 -20.23
C ARG A 219 -12.81 -14.57 -19.55
N ALA A 220 -12.84 -15.90 -19.51
CA ALA A 220 -11.75 -16.70 -18.97
C ALA A 220 -10.47 -16.56 -19.81
N ALA A 221 -10.57 -16.67 -21.13
CA ALA A 221 -9.44 -16.52 -22.05
C ALA A 221 -8.82 -15.12 -21.96
N ARG A 222 -9.65 -14.09 -21.76
CA ARG A 222 -9.23 -12.69 -21.63
C ARG A 222 -8.21 -12.48 -20.50
N LEU A 223 -8.29 -13.27 -19.43
CA LEU A 223 -7.37 -13.19 -18.29
C LEU A 223 -5.93 -13.56 -18.61
N ALA A 224 -5.68 -14.22 -19.74
CA ALA A 224 -4.34 -14.61 -20.17
C ALA A 224 -3.60 -13.52 -20.98
N PHE A 225 -4.31 -12.49 -21.45
CA PHE A 225 -3.73 -11.44 -22.28
C PHE A 225 -3.30 -10.25 -21.42
N ASP A 226 -2.19 -9.62 -21.82
CA ASP A 226 -1.74 -8.33 -21.27
C ASP A 226 -2.81 -7.23 -21.45
N ALA A 227 -2.64 -6.15 -20.70
CA ALA A 227 -3.32 -4.87 -20.90
C ALA A 227 -2.28 -3.77 -21.14
N THR A 228 -2.57 -2.88 -22.07
CA THR A 228 -1.69 -1.75 -22.44
C THR A 228 -2.40 -0.40 -22.36
N THR A 229 -3.72 -0.40 -22.22
CA THR A 229 -4.55 0.79 -22.04
C THR A 229 -5.43 0.70 -20.79
N ALA A 230 -5.83 1.85 -20.24
CA ALA A 230 -6.71 1.89 -19.06
C ALA A 230 -8.05 1.15 -19.30
N GLU A 231 -8.59 1.24 -20.52
CA GLU A 231 -9.81 0.52 -20.91
C GLU A 231 -9.58 -1.01 -20.95
N GLU A 232 -8.44 -1.46 -21.48
CA GLU A 232 -8.08 -2.88 -21.44
C GLU A 232 -7.95 -3.38 -20.00
N LEU A 233 -7.31 -2.61 -19.13
CA LEU A 233 -7.15 -2.94 -17.71
C LEU A 233 -8.50 -3.04 -17.00
N ASP A 234 -9.38 -2.07 -17.17
CA ASP A 234 -10.74 -2.13 -16.62
C ASP A 234 -11.51 -3.35 -17.14
N ASN A 235 -11.38 -3.64 -18.43
CA ASN A 235 -11.96 -4.84 -19.05
C ASN A 235 -11.39 -6.15 -18.45
N ARG A 236 -10.10 -6.20 -18.08
CA ARG A 236 -9.48 -7.36 -17.40
C ARG A 236 -9.96 -7.50 -15.96
N LEU A 237 -9.95 -6.41 -15.19
CA LEU A 237 -10.45 -6.38 -13.81
C LEU A 237 -11.94 -6.74 -13.74
N SER A 238 -12.72 -6.27 -14.71
CA SER A 238 -14.13 -6.64 -14.86
C SER A 238 -14.31 -8.13 -15.14
N ALA A 239 -13.56 -8.70 -16.10
CA ALA A 239 -13.61 -10.13 -16.37
C ALA A 239 -13.23 -10.97 -15.13
N LEU A 240 -12.21 -10.55 -14.38
CA LEU A 240 -11.76 -11.22 -13.17
C LEU A 240 -12.81 -11.14 -12.04
N GLY A 241 -13.42 -9.97 -11.85
CA GLY A 241 -14.51 -9.81 -10.89
C GLY A 241 -15.72 -10.71 -11.20
N GLU A 242 -16.06 -10.90 -12.48
CA GLU A 242 -17.10 -11.85 -12.88
C GLU A 242 -16.71 -13.31 -12.63
N MET A 243 -15.43 -13.68 -12.77
CA MET A 243 -14.95 -15.01 -12.39
C MET A 243 -15.14 -15.26 -10.88
N PHE A 244 -14.86 -14.27 -10.02
CA PHE A 244 -15.06 -14.39 -8.58
C PHE A 244 -16.54 -14.49 -8.20
N LYS A 245 -17.43 -13.78 -8.90
CA LYS A 245 -18.88 -13.95 -8.73
C LYS A 245 -19.36 -15.34 -9.11
N GLY A 246 -18.69 -15.98 -10.06
CA GLY A 246 -18.94 -17.37 -10.48
C GLY A 246 -18.58 -18.43 -9.45
N PHE A 247 -18.03 -18.08 -8.28
CA PHE A 247 -17.82 -19.05 -7.21
C PHE A 247 -19.16 -19.47 -6.56
N ASP A 248 -19.51 -20.73 -6.78
CA ASP A 248 -20.65 -21.40 -6.18
C ASP A 248 -20.28 -21.95 -4.80
N VAL A 249 -20.41 -21.09 -3.79
CA VAL A 249 -20.17 -21.42 -2.40
C VAL A 249 -21.50 -21.44 -1.64
N PRO A 250 -21.79 -22.48 -0.84
CA PRO A 250 -22.95 -22.50 0.04
C PRO A 250 -22.98 -21.33 1.02
N GLY A 251 -24.16 -20.76 1.25
CA GLY A 251 -24.36 -19.70 2.23
C GLY A 251 -25.51 -18.75 1.89
N ASP A 252 -25.64 -17.70 2.70
CA ASP A 252 -26.61 -16.63 2.50
C ASP A 252 -26.34 -15.86 1.21
N GLN A 253 -27.27 -15.94 0.26
CA GLN A 253 -27.15 -15.32 -1.06
C GLN A 253 -27.19 -13.78 -1.00
N GLN A 254 -27.61 -13.19 0.11
CA GLN A 254 -27.53 -11.72 0.30
C GLN A 254 -26.11 -11.23 0.60
N GLN A 255 -25.19 -12.14 0.94
CA GLN A 255 -23.79 -11.80 1.17
C GLN A 255 -22.97 -11.96 -0.11
N GLY A 256 -21.99 -11.06 -0.32
CA GLY A 256 -21.08 -11.14 -1.46
C GLY A 256 -20.30 -12.46 -1.48
N THR A 257 -20.03 -12.97 -2.69
CA THR A 257 -19.48 -14.32 -2.90
C THR A 257 -18.20 -14.61 -2.10
N LEU A 258 -17.24 -13.67 -2.08
CA LEU A 258 -15.98 -13.83 -1.33
C LEU A 258 -16.18 -13.87 0.19
N ARG A 259 -17.22 -13.20 0.70
CA ARG A 259 -17.59 -13.27 2.12
C ARG A 259 -18.20 -14.64 2.45
N ARG A 260 -19.02 -15.21 1.56
CA ARG A 260 -19.54 -16.58 1.73
C ARG A 260 -18.43 -17.61 1.72
N LEU A 261 -17.47 -17.48 0.80
CA LEU A 261 -16.26 -18.31 0.75
C LEU A 261 -15.54 -18.33 2.10
N ARG A 262 -15.32 -17.15 2.67
CA ARG A 262 -14.70 -17.01 3.99
C ARG A 262 -15.47 -17.72 5.10
N VAL A 263 -16.77 -17.47 5.20
CA VAL A 263 -17.63 -18.08 6.23
C VAL A 263 -17.64 -19.60 6.09
N PHE A 264 -17.82 -20.09 4.86
CA PHE A 264 -17.84 -21.52 4.59
C PHE A 264 -16.50 -22.19 4.97
N LEU A 265 -15.37 -21.58 4.64
CA LEU A 265 -14.05 -22.13 4.97
C LEU A 265 -13.77 -22.10 6.48
N ALA A 266 -14.27 -21.10 7.21
CA ALA A 266 -14.14 -21.04 8.67
C ALA A 266 -14.78 -22.26 9.38
N ASP A 267 -15.85 -22.82 8.80
CA ASP A 267 -16.51 -24.02 9.33
C ASP A 267 -15.78 -25.32 8.99
N HIS A 268 -14.84 -25.29 8.04
CA HIS A 268 -14.19 -26.48 7.48
C HIS A 268 -12.67 -26.56 7.69
N LEU A 269 -12.04 -25.44 8.08
CA LEU A 269 -10.60 -25.31 8.27
C LEU A 269 -10.26 -24.95 9.72
N THR A 270 -8.99 -25.13 10.11
CA THR A 270 -8.51 -24.74 11.43
C THR A 270 -8.34 -23.22 11.53
N ALA A 271 -8.33 -22.69 12.76
CA ALA A 271 -8.09 -21.26 12.98
C ALA A 271 -6.72 -20.79 12.45
N GLU A 272 -5.70 -21.65 12.46
CA GLU A 272 -4.38 -21.37 11.89
C GLU A 272 -4.44 -21.23 10.36
N ALA A 273 -5.08 -22.19 9.68
CA ALA A 273 -5.30 -22.14 8.23
C ALA A 273 -6.09 -20.89 7.83
N MET A 274 -7.06 -20.49 8.66
CA MET A 274 -7.88 -19.32 8.40
C MET A 274 -7.08 -18.01 8.31
N VAL A 275 -5.92 -17.88 8.98
CA VAL A 275 -5.07 -16.68 8.84
C VAL A 275 -4.61 -16.48 7.39
N ARG A 276 -4.18 -17.56 6.72
CA ARG A 276 -3.78 -17.52 5.31
C ARG A 276 -4.98 -17.31 4.38
N VAL A 277 -6.12 -17.93 4.70
CA VAL A 277 -7.38 -17.77 3.94
C VAL A 277 -7.89 -16.33 3.99
N GLU A 278 -7.88 -15.68 5.16
CA GLU A 278 -8.30 -14.27 5.29
C GLU A 278 -7.44 -13.35 4.43
N SER A 279 -6.12 -13.55 4.45
CA SER A 279 -5.18 -12.77 3.63
C SER A 279 -5.44 -12.97 2.13
N ALA A 280 -5.67 -14.22 1.70
CA ALA A 280 -6.00 -14.53 0.32
C ALA A 280 -7.34 -13.92 -0.11
N VAL A 281 -8.40 -14.08 0.69
CA VAL A 281 -9.73 -13.51 0.40
C VAL A 281 -9.67 -11.99 0.34
N THR A 282 -8.93 -11.33 1.24
CA THR A 282 -8.71 -9.89 1.22
C THR A 282 -8.05 -9.44 -0.09
N THR A 283 -7.04 -10.19 -0.56
CA THR A 283 -6.40 -9.93 -1.86
C THR A 283 -7.41 -9.98 -3.01
N LEU A 284 -8.27 -11.00 -3.05
CA LEU A 284 -9.32 -11.12 -4.08
C LEU A 284 -10.37 -10.00 -4.00
N GLN A 285 -10.71 -9.56 -2.78
CA GLN A 285 -11.63 -8.43 -2.56
C GLN A 285 -11.04 -7.11 -3.06
N ASN A 286 -9.75 -6.87 -2.83
CA ASN A 286 -9.07 -5.65 -3.26
C ASN A 286 -9.09 -5.48 -4.78
N VAL A 287 -9.03 -6.56 -5.57
CA VAL A 287 -9.25 -6.51 -7.03
C VAL A 287 -10.62 -5.94 -7.39
N THR A 288 -11.65 -6.28 -6.62
CA THR A 288 -13.02 -5.76 -6.84
C THR A 288 -13.09 -4.27 -6.50
N TYR A 289 -12.38 -3.82 -5.47
CA TYR A 289 -12.28 -2.40 -5.12
C TYR A 289 -11.49 -1.60 -6.17
N MET A 290 -10.41 -2.16 -6.72
CA MET A 290 -9.63 -1.51 -7.80
C MET A 290 -10.48 -1.17 -9.03
N ARG A 291 -11.42 -2.05 -9.41
CA ARG A 291 -12.37 -1.80 -10.50
C ARG A 291 -13.28 -0.59 -10.21
N ASN A 292 -13.65 -0.36 -8.97
CA ASN A 292 -14.67 0.63 -8.62
C ASN A 292 -14.11 2.06 -8.52
N ALA A 293 -12.80 2.27 -8.75
CA ALA A 293 -12.10 3.54 -8.63
C ALA A 293 -12.76 4.71 -9.39
N GLY A 294 -13.42 4.43 -10.51
CA GLY A 294 -14.03 5.44 -11.38
C GLY A 294 -15.51 5.72 -11.15
N GLN A 295 -16.19 5.06 -10.21
CA GLN A 295 -17.66 5.09 -10.14
C GLN A 295 -18.23 6.08 -9.10
N HIS A 296 -17.56 6.31 -7.94
CA HIS A 296 -18.01 7.24 -6.87
C HIS A 296 -16.82 7.76 -6.02
N MET A 297 -16.94 8.92 -5.34
CA MET A 297 -15.82 9.49 -4.55
C MET A 297 -15.34 8.59 -3.40
N ASP A 298 -16.25 7.94 -2.67
CA ASP A 298 -15.86 6.99 -1.60
C ASP A 298 -15.14 5.74 -2.15
N ALA A 299 -15.47 5.35 -3.39
CA ALA A 299 -14.83 4.23 -4.08
C ALA A 299 -13.40 4.57 -4.52
N ALA A 300 -13.07 5.86 -4.71
CA ALA A 300 -11.72 6.29 -5.06
C ALA A 300 -10.72 6.08 -3.90
N LEU A 301 -11.13 6.33 -2.64
CA LEU A 301 -10.29 6.07 -1.46
C LEU A 301 -10.02 4.57 -1.29
N GLN A 302 -11.06 3.74 -1.42
CA GLN A 302 -10.95 2.29 -1.33
C GLN A 302 -10.10 1.71 -2.47
N ALA A 303 -10.24 2.23 -3.68
CA ALA A 303 -9.41 1.83 -4.80
C ALA A 303 -7.93 2.21 -4.61
N ALA A 304 -7.65 3.40 -4.05
CA ALA A 304 -6.28 3.82 -3.76
C ALA A 304 -5.62 2.96 -2.66
N GLU A 305 -6.36 2.56 -1.63
CA GLU A 305 -5.88 1.58 -0.63
C GLU A 305 -5.65 0.20 -1.27
N ALA A 306 -6.59 -0.25 -2.11
CA ALA A 306 -6.46 -1.52 -2.82
C ALA A 306 -5.24 -1.54 -3.74
N LEU A 307 -5.00 -0.48 -4.53
CA LEU A 307 -3.80 -0.36 -5.37
C LEU A 307 -2.51 -0.40 -4.55
N ARG A 308 -2.46 0.33 -3.44
CA ARG A 308 -1.30 0.30 -2.52
C ARG A 308 -1.04 -1.09 -1.96
N SER A 309 -2.07 -1.89 -1.69
CA SER A 309 -1.90 -3.28 -1.23
C SER A 309 -1.26 -4.20 -2.27
N PHE A 310 -1.29 -3.82 -3.55
CA PHE A 310 -0.60 -4.50 -4.66
C PHE A 310 0.76 -3.82 -5.00
N GLY A 311 1.18 -2.80 -4.23
CA GLY A 311 2.39 -2.02 -4.54
C GLY A 311 2.25 -1.12 -5.77
N LEU A 312 1.02 -0.79 -6.17
CA LEU A 312 0.71 0.04 -7.34
C LEU A 312 0.38 1.48 -6.92
N THR A 313 0.74 2.44 -7.78
CA THR A 313 0.42 3.85 -7.59
C THR A 313 -0.99 4.21 -8.08
N TYR A 314 -1.54 5.30 -7.58
CA TYR A 314 -2.74 5.93 -8.11
C TYR A 314 -2.43 7.39 -8.51
N PRO A 315 -2.70 7.81 -9.76
CA PRO A 315 -3.14 6.98 -10.89
C PRO A 315 -2.09 5.95 -11.32
N ILE A 316 -2.51 4.91 -12.04
CA ILE A 316 -1.62 3.87 -12.56
C ILE A 316 -0.78 4.46 -13.68
N SER A 317 0.55 4.42 -13.54
CA SER A 317 1.50 4.95 -14.52
C SER A 317 1.91 3.92 -15.58
N ASP A 318 2.04 2.65 -15.21
CA ASP A 318 2.28 1.53 -16.14
C ASP A 318 1.14 0.51 -16.06
N ILE A 319 0.32 0.49 -17.10
CA ILE A 319 -0.84 -0.39 -17.18
C ILE A 319 -0.45 -1.87 -17.32
N ARG A 320 0.63 -2.16 -18.05
CA ARG A 320 1.06 -3.54 -18.28
C ARG A 320 1.61 -4.13 -16.98
N GLU A 321 2.51 -3.40 -16.33
CA GLU A 321 3.06 -3.79 -15.03
C GLU A 321 1.95 -3.96 -13.98
N ALA A 322 0.97 -3.04 -13.96
CA ALA A 322 -0.17 -3.13 -13.06
C ALA A 322 -0.99 -4.41 -13.27
N TRP A 323 -1.31 -4.76 -14.52
CA TRP A 323 -2.07 -5.98 -14.80
C TRP A 323 -1.28 -7.24 -14.41
N GLN A 324 -0.01 -7.30 -14.75
CA GLN A 324 0.85 -8.44 -14.39
C GLN A 324 0.95 -8.60 -12.87
N THR A 325 1.08 -7.50 -12.14
CA THR A 325 1.08 -7.48 -10.68
C THR A 325 -0.23 -8.04 -10.11
N VAL A 326 -1.38 -7.62 -10.66
CA VAL A 326 -2.69 -8.17 -10.27
C VAL A 326 -2.75 -9.67 -10.53
N GLN A 327 -2.34 -10.14 -11.71
CA GLN A 327 -2.34 -11.57 -12.02
C GLN A 327 -1.49 -12.36 -11.03
N THR A 328 -0.28 -11.88 -10.71
CA THR A 328 0.63 -12.54 -9.76
C THR A 328 0.04 -12.66 -8.37
N HIS A 329 -0.48 -11.56 -7.82
CA HIS A 329 -1.08 -11.55 -6.48
C HIS A 329 -2.30 -12.47 -6.41
N VAL A 330 -3.13 -12.48 -7.46
CA VAL A 330 -4.33 -13.33 -7.52
C VAL A 330 -3.96 -14.81 -7.65
N VAL A 331 -2.97 -15.15 -8.47
CA VAL A 331 -2.44 -16.52 -8.56
C VAL A 331 -1.95 -17.00 -7.19
N SER A 332 -1.19 -16.16 -6.48
CA SER A 332 -0.71 -16.48 -5.14
C SER A 332 -1.86 -16.69 -4.13
N ALA A 333 -2.86 -15.81 -4.15
CA ALA A 333 -4.03 -15.91 -3.28
C ALA A 333 -4.86 -17.19 -3.57
N LEU A 334 -5.12 -17.50 -4.84
CA LEU A 334 -5.80 -18.73 -5.23
C LEU A 334 -4.98 -19.98 -4.85
N GLY A 335 -3.65 -19.90 -4.98
CA GLY A 335 -2.72 -20.95 -4.54
C GLY A 335 -2.80 -21.21 -3.04
N ALA A 336 -2.84 -20.15 -2.22
CA ALA A 336 -3.00 -20.27 -0.77
C ALA A 336 -4.35 -20.91 -0.39
N LEU A 337 -5.45 -20.47 -0.99
CA LEU A 337 -6.77 -21.10 -0.76
C LEU A 337 -6.75 -22.60 -1.12
N ARG A 338 -6.17 -22.94 -2.27
CA ARG A 338 -6.04 -24.31 -2.74
C ARG A 338 -5.23 -25.16 -1.75
N GLU A 339 -4.09 -24.66 -1.27
CA GLU A 339 -3.23 -25.40 -0.34
C GLU A 339 -3.94 -25.72 0.96
N GLU A 340 -4.64 -24.76 1.55
CA GLU A 340 -5.37 -24.97 2.81
C GLU A 340 -6.54 -25.95 2.63
N VAL A 341 -7.28 -25.85 1.52
CA VAL A 341 -8.33 -26.84 1.22
C VAL A 341 -7.73 -28.22 0.97
N GLN A 342 -6.64 -28.31 0.22
CA GLN A 342 -5.95 -29.55 -0.13
C GLN A 342 -5.39 -30.26 1.11
N ALA A 343 -4.87 -29.51 2.08
CA ALA A 343 -4.33 -30.05 3.33
C ALA A 343 -5.39 -30.83 4.14
N THR A 344 -6.68 -30.57 3.91
CA THR A 344 -7.79 -31.27 4.56
C THR A 344 -8.31 -32.49 3.79
N LEU A 345 -7.73 -32.82 2.63
CA LEU A 345 -8.11 -34.02 1.90
C LEU A 345 -7.75 -35.28 2.72
N PRO A 346 -8.67 -36.26 2.83
CA PRO A 346 -8.36 -37.51 3.51
C PRO A 346 -7.24 -38.25 2.79
N ALA A 347 -6.29 -38.79 3.55
CA ALA A 347 -5.14 -39.52 3.01
C ALA A 347 -5.59 -40.62 2.03
N PRO A 348 -4.85 -40.84 0.92
CA PRO A 348 -5.19 -41.83 -0.09
C PRO A 348 -5.14 -43.25 0.53
N GLY A 349 -6.32 -43.73 0.98
CA GLY A 349 -6.50 -45.01 1.66
C GLY A 349 -7.76 -45.10 2.50
N ALA A 350 -8.25 -43.99 3.05
CA ALA A 350 -9.41 -43.99 3.96
C ALA A 350 -10.76 -44.25 3.25
N ARG A 351 -10.87 -44.03 1.93
CA ARG A 351 -12.13 -44.16 1.18
C ARG A 351 -12.58 -45.60 0.89
N ARG A 352 -11.76 -46.63 1.16
CA ARG A 352 -12.13 -48.04 0.87
C ARG A 352 -12.90 -48.77 1.98
N SER A 353 -12.98 -48.22 3.20
CA SER A 353 -13.45 -48.99 4.37
C SER A 353 -14.93 -48.80 4.74
N GLN A 354 -15.65 -47.84 4.15
CA GLN A 354 -17.04 -47.54 4.53
C GLN A 354 -18.11 -48.07 3.55
N ALA A 355 -17.73 -48.62 2.40
CA ALA A 355 -18.66 -49.19 1.42
C ALA A 355 -18.90 -50.70 1.65
N ARG A 356 -19.26 -51.12 2.87
CA ARG A 356 -19.81 -52.46 3.12
C ARG A 356 -20.70 -52.47 4.38
N ARG A 357 -21.97 -52.11 4.20
CA ARG A 357 -23.07 -52.58 5.05
C ARG A 357 -24.17 -53.21 4.17
N PRO A 358 -24.76 -54.33 4.59
CA PRO A 358 -25.57 -55.18 3.73
C PRO A 358 -27.01 -54.67 3.59
N ARG A 359 -27.58 -54.81 2.40
CA ARG A 359 -29.01 -54.60 2.10
C ARG A 359 -29.85 -55.61 2.91
N ARG A 360 -30.71 -55.12 3.80
CA ARG A 360 -31.84 -55.89 4.33
C ARG A 360 -33.02 -55.78 3.37
N HIS A 361 -33.43 -56.93 2.82
CA HIS A 361 -34.72 -57.11 2.17
C HIS A 361 -35.82 -57.24 3.23
N THR A 362 -36.89 -56.44 3.09
CA THR A 362 -38.22 -56.76 3.63
C THR A 362 -39.27 -56.24 2.65
N SER A 363 -39.78 -57.13 1.79
CA SER A 363 -41.04 -56.94 1.07
C SER A 363 -42.12 -57.74 1.78
N SER A 364 -43.14 -57.06 2.27
CA SER A 364 -44.41 -57.67 2.68
C SER A 364 -45.48 -56.59 2.72
N ASN A 365 -46.37 -56.60 1.73
CA ASN A 365 -47.81 -56.84 1.87
C ASN A 365 -48.65 -55.87 1.00
N SER A 366 -49.30 -56.42 -0.03
CA SER A 366 -50.36 -55.75 -0.79
C SER A 366 -51.29 -56.81 -1.40
N ARG A 367 -52.45 -57.02 -0.76
CA ARG A 367 -53.68 -57.59 -1.36
C ARG A 367 -54.87 -56.89 -0.68
N ARG A 368 -55.56 -56.01 -1.41
CA ARG A 368 -56.86 -56.21 -2.12
C ARG A 368 -58.08 -56.17 -1.19
N GLY A 369 -58.99 -55.24 -1.49
CA GLY A 369 -60.37 -55.22 -0.97
C GLY A 369 -61.12 -53.90 -1.23
N VAL A 370 -61.69 -53.76 -2.42
CA VAL A 370 -62.84 -52.88 -2.82
C VAL A 370 -63.98 -53.88 -3.14
N PRO A 371 -65.33 -53.63 -3.09
CA PRO A 371 -66.17 -52.42 -3.27
C PRO A 371 -67.30 -52.30 -2.17
N PRO A 372 -68.43 -51.52 -2.29
CA PRO A 372 -69.15 -51.03 -3.48
C PRO A 372 -69.81 -49.64 -3.46
N GLN A 373 -70.17 -49.16 -4.66
CA GLN A 373 -71.29 -48.24 -4.89
C GLN A 373 -72.11 -48.71 -6.11
N ALA A 374 -73.41 -48.53 -5.98
CA ALA A 374 -74.49 -48.66 -6.97
C ALA A 374 -75.48 -47.50 -6.70
N PRO A 375 -76.51 -47.26 -7.53
CA PRO A 375 -76.73 -47.64 -8.92
C PRO A 375 -76.43 -46.51 -9.92
#